data_AF-A0A538N3R5-F1
#
_entry.id   AF-A0A538N3R5-F1
#
_cell.length_a   1.000
_cell.length_b   1.000
_cell.length_c   1.000
_cell.angle_alpha   90.00
_cell.angle_beta   90.00
_cell.angle_gamma   90.00
#
_symmetry.space_group_name_H-M   'P 1'
#
loop_
_entity.id
_entity.type
_entity.pdbx_description
1 polymer ?
#
loop_
_entity_poly.entity_id
_entity_poly.type
_entity_poly.pdbx_seq_one_letter_code
_entity_poly.pdbx_strand_id
1 'polypeptide(L)'
;MSNQSATRQRTEVPFRRAEWDLLVKLPGRVVVAATSAQADPARRTVAEGLAGIDAIAAGRASASRLVREIVAAIYDEPDDDRPVAEEFRNRGAGIAEVLDGCRTAGQLLAERVGRMDADAYRFWLVAIATRVCHAARTGSTLGFGGEPISPAERRFLTDLEAALSG
;
A
#
# COMPACT_ATOMS: atom_id res chain seq x y z
N MET A 1 -36.64 -23.66 -18.60
CA MET A 1 -35.60 -22.62 -18.42
C MET A 1 -35.90 -21.88 -17.13
N SER A 2 -35.35 -22.34 -16.01
CA SER A 2 -35.58 -21.72 -14.70
C SER A 2 -34.33 -20.93 -14.30
N ASN A 3 -34.49 -19.61 -14.25
CA ASN A 3 -33.47 -18.65 -13.87
C ASN A 3 -33.11 -18.86 -12.39
N GLN A 4 -32.00 -19.53 -12.14
CA GLN A 4 -31.35 -19.52 -10.83
C GLN A 4 -30.67 -18.16 -10.69
N SER A 5 -31.43 -17.16 -10.25
CA SER A 5 -30.88 -15.90 -9.77
C SER A 5 -29.90 -16.21 -8.67
N ALA A 6 -28.63 -16.10 -9.04
CA ALA A 6 -27.49 -16.28 -8.16
C ALA A 6 -27.72 -15.50 -6.87
N THR A 7 -27.95 -16.22 -5.78
CA THR A 7 -27.67 -15.73 -4.44
C THR A 7 -26.17 -15.50 -4.37
N ARG A 8 -25.68 -14.39 -4.94
CA ARG A 8 -24.35 -13.87 -4.63
C ARG A 8 -24.42 -13.55 -3.15
N GLN A 9 -24.01 -14.50 -2.31
CA GLN A 9 -23.80 -14.27 -0.90
C GLN A 9 -22.86 -13.06 -0.81
N ARG A 10 -23.46 -11.94 -0.43
CA ARG A 10 -22.77 -10.72 -0.10
C ARG A 10 -22.18 -10.96 1.28
N THR A 11 -21.12 -11.77 1.34
CA THR A 11 -20.21 -11.85 2.50
C THR A 11 -19.38 -10.56 2.55
N GLU A 12 -20.05 -9.42 2.50
CA GLU A 12 -19.46 -8.15 2.89
C GLU A 12 -19.51 -8.15 4.41
N VAL A 13 -18.36 -8.29 5.04
CA VAL A 13 -18.20 -7.65 6.35
C VAL A 13 -18.24 -6.16 6.04
N PRO A 14 -19.31 -5.42 6.39
CA PRO A 14 -19.41 -4.04 5.96
C PRO A 14 -18.47 -3.23 6.86
N PHE A 15 -17.28 -2.93 6.35
CA PHE A 15 -16.45 -1.89 6.93
C PHE A 15 -17.28 -0.61 6.99
N ARG A 16 -17.18 0.13 8.10
CA ARG A 16 -17.71 1.49 8.17
C ARG A 16 -17.00 2.34 7.13
N ARG A 17 -17.65 3.42 6.68
CA ARG A 17 -17.07 4.30 5.66
C ARG A 17 -15.65 4.77 6.00
N ALA A 18 -15.38 5.14 7.26
CA ALA A 18 -14.05 5.56 7.70
C ALA A 18 -13.02 4.41 7.73
N GLU A 19 -13.46 3.20 8.05
CA GLU A 19 -12.60 1.99 8.03
C GLU A 19 -12.26 1.60 6.59
N TRP A 20 -13.23 1.67 5.70
CA TRP A 20 -13.02 1.44 4.27
C TRP A 20 -12.10 2.49 3.66
N ASP A 21 -12.33 3.77 3.96
CA ASP A 21 -11.50 4.89 3.51
C ASP A 21 -10.04 4.73 3.94
N LEU A 22 -9.80 4.30 5.20
CA LEU A 22 -8.47 3.95 5.69
C LEU A 22 -7.83 2.86 4.80
N LEU A 23 -8.53 1.75 4.57
CA LEU A 23 -8.02 0.62 3.79
C LEU A 23 -7.71 0.98 2.33
N VAL A 24 -8.51 1.86 1.72
CA VAL A 24 -8.37 2.34 0.34
C VAL A 24 -7.23 3.34 0.18
N LYS A 25 -7.05 4.26 1.14
CA LYS A 25 -6.01 5.30 1.07
C LYS A 25 -4.62 4.80 1.46
N LEU A 26 -4.55 3.79 2.33
CA LEU A 26 -3.28 3.28 2.85
C LEU A 26 -2.26 2.84 1.78
N PRO A 27 -2.63 2.08 0.73
CA PRO A 27 -1.69 1.70 -0.33
C PRO A 27 -0.97 2.90 -0.96
N GLY A 28 -1.68 3.98 -1.28
CA GLY A 28 -1.07 5.21 -1.80
C GLY A 28 -0.16 5.89 -0.78
N ARG A 29 -0.60 5.98 0.48
CA ARG A 29 0.22 6.56 1.57
C ARG A 29 1.49 5.74 1.84
N VAL A 30 1.45 4.43 1.70
CA VAL A 30 2.62 3.54 1.80
C VAL A 30 3.61 3.80 0.66
N VAL A 31 3.14 4.05 -0.56
CA VAL A 31 4.03 4.49 -1.66
C VAL A 31 4.75 5.79 -1.29
N VAL A 32 4.02 6.80 -0.80
CA VAL A 32 4.60 8.09 -0.38
C VAL A 32 5.59 7.91 0.78
N ALA A 33 5.28 7.05 1.75
CA ALA A 33 6.21 6.73 2.85
C ALA A 33 7.47 6.00 2.36
N ALA A 34 7.33 5.05 1.44
CA ALA A 34 8.46 4.33 0.86
C ALA A 34 9.39 5.25 0.06
N THR A 35 8.85 6.14 -0.79
CA THR A 35 9.66 7.14 -1.51
C THR A 35 10.27 8.19 -0.59
N SER A 36 9.72 8.36 0.61
CA SER A 36 10.21 9.30 1.62
C SER A 36 11.15 8.66 2.63
N ALA A 37 11.27 7.32 2.66
CA ALA A 37 12.08 6.61 3.64
C ALA A 37 13.56 7.00 3.54
N GLN A 38 14.04 7.30 2.34
CA GLN A 38 15.36 7.86 2.11
C GLN A 38 15.35 9.40 2.18
N ALA A 39 16.39 9.95 2.80
CA ALA A 39 16.53 11.38 3.03
C ALA A 39 16.84 12.18 1.77
N ASP A 40 17.48 11.55 0.79
CA ASP A 40 17.97 12.16 -0.45
C ASP A 40 16.84 12.40 -1.46
N PRO A 41 16.40 13.66 -1.67
CA PRO A 41 15.34 13.97 -2.63
C PRO A 41 15.77 13.74 -4.09
N ALA A 42 17.08 13.68 -4.40
CA ALA A 42 17.54 13.35 -5.74
C ALA A 42 17.27 11.89 -6.12
N ARG A 43 17.00 11.02 -5.13
CA ARG A 43 16.58 9.64 -5.36
C ARG A 43 15.06 9.49 -5.54
N ARG A 44 14.26 10.52 -5.22
CA ARG A 44 12.81 10.49 -5.47
C ARG A 44 12.56 10.57 -6.97
N THR A 45 12.34 9.42 -7.59
CA THR A 45 12.26 9.33 -9.06
C THR A 45 10.85 9.06 -9.53
N VAL A 46 10.54 9.49 -10.76
CA VAL A 46 9.31 9.09 -11.47
C VAL A 46 9.19 7.56 -11.53
N ALA A 47 10.31 6.84 -11.61
CA ALA A 47 10.35 5.38 -11.60
C ALA A 47 9.81 4.78 -10.30
N GLU A 48 10.08 5.37 -9.14
CA GLU A 48 9.52 4.93 -7.86
C GLU A 48 8.00 5.12 -7.80
N GLY A 49 7.51 6.28 -8.28
CA GLY A 49 6.07 6.55 -8.36
C GLY A 49 5.35 5.55 -9.27
N LEU A 50 5.88 5.30 -10.47
CA LEU A 50 5.34 4.30 -11.40
C LEU A 50 5.40 2.88 -10.81
N ALA A 51 6.49 2.52 -10.14
CA ALA A 51 6.61 1.23 -9.47
C ALA A 51 5.56 1.05 -8.35
N GLY A 52 5.23 2.12 -7.62
CA GLY A 52 4.15 2.14 -6.65
C GLY A 52 2.78 1.92 -7.28
N ILE A 53 2.48 2.63 -8.37
CA ILE A 53 1.22 2.49 -9.12
C ILE A 53 1.08 1.06 -9.67
N ASP A 54 2.13 0.51 -10.27
CA ASP A 54 2.16 -0.86 -10.77
C ASP A 54 1.97 -1.89 -9.65
N ALA A 55 2.56 -1.68 -8.48
CA ALA A 55 2.40 -2.57 -7.34
C ALA A 55 0.97 -2.55 -6.78
N ILE A 56 0.34 -1.37 -6.74
CA ILE A 56 -1.07 -1.24 -6.37
C ILE A 56 -1.93 -1.97 -7.42
N ALA A 57 -1.66 -1.76 -8.71
CA ALA A 57 -2.35 -2.42 -9.81
C ALA A 57 -2.24 -3.96 -9.76
N ALA A 58 -1.11 -4.49 -9.29
CA ALA A 58 -0.89 -5.93 -9.15
C ALA A 58 -1.89 -6.60 -8.17
N GLY A 59 -2.47 -5.84 -7.24
CA GLY A 59 -3.51 -6.34 -6.33
C GLY A 59 -4.78 -6.84 -7.05
N ARG A 60 -5.02 -6.44 -8.30
CA ARG A 60 -6.13 -6.97 -9.13
C ARG A 60 -6.03 -8.49 -9.35
N ALA A 61 -4.82 -9.04 -9.32
CA ALA A 61 -4.56 -10.47 -9.48
C ALA A 61 -4.51 -11.22 -8.13
N SER A 62 -4.74 -10.55 -7.00
CA SER A 62 -4.71 -11.19 -5.68
C SER A 62 -5.78 -12.27 -5.55
N ALA A 63 -5.46 -13.34 -4.81
CA ALA A 63 -6.44 -14.38 -4.45
C ALA A 63 -7.50 -13.85 -3.46
N SER A 64 -7.16 -12.84 -2.65
CA SER A 64 -8.09 -12.21 -1.70
C SER A 64 -9.09 -11.32 -2.44
N ARG A 65 -10.38 -11.55 -2.17
CA ARG A 65 -11.46 -10.70 -2.70
C ARG A 65 -11.36 -9.27 -2.17
N LEU A 66 -11.03 -9.12 -0.89
CA LEU A 66 -10.85 -7.83 -0.24
C LEU A 66 -9.82 -6.97 -0.98
N VAL A 67 -8.63 -7.52 -1.26
CA VAL A 67 -7.57 -6.79 -1.98
C VAL A 67 -8.06 -6.35 -3.36
N ARG A 68 -8.77 -7.21 -4.09
CA ARG A 68 -9.32 -6.85 -5.42
C ARG A 68 -10.37 -5.74 -5.33
N GLU A 69 -11.22 -5.76 -4.31
CA GLU A 69 -12.24 -4.73 -4.07
C GLU A 69 -11.61 -3.38 -3.68
N ILE A 70 -10.57 -3.40 -2.85
CA ILE A 70 -9.80 -2.19 -2.48
C ILE A 70 -9.15 -1.60 -3.73
N VAL A 71 -8.51 -2.42 -4.57
CA VAL A 71 -7.93 -1.92 -5.82
C VAL A 71 -9.01 -1.36 -6.74
N ALA A 72 -10.18 -1.99 -6.86
CA ALA A 72 -11.27 -1.42 -7.64
C ALA A 72 -11.67 -0.03 -7.12
N ALA A 73 -11.82 0.13 -5.80
CA ALA A 73 -12.16 1.41 -5.18
C ALA A 73 -11.10 2.50 -5.40
N ILE A 74 -9.81 2.17 -5.31
CA ILE A 74 -8.71 3.13 -5.59
C ILE A 74 -8.82 3.74 -7.00
N TYR A 75 -9.28 2.96 -7.98
CA TYR A 75 -9.38 3.40 -9.38
C TYR A 75 -10.78 3.94 -9.76
N ASP A 76 -11.79 3.73 -8.91
CA ASP A 76 -13.14 4.27 -9.10
C ASP A 76 -13.28 5.69 -8.51
N GLU A 77 -12.37 6.10 -7.62
CA GLU A 77 -12.30 7.47 -7.11
C GLU A 77 -12.00 8.47 -8.25
N PRO A 78 -12.82 9.53 -8.40
CA PRO A 78 -12.59 10.57 -9.40
C PRO A 78 -11.25 11.28 -9.15
N ASP A 79 -10.55 11.63 -10.24
CA ASP A 79 -9.18 12.18 -10.24
C ASP A 79 -8.98 13.39 -9.31
N ASP A 80 -10.05 14.14 -9.00
CA ASP A 80 -10.01 15.35 -8.14
C ASP A 80 -9.70 15.05 -6.65
N ASP A 81 -9.97 13.85 -6.16
CA ASP A 81 -9.73 13.45 -4.75
C ASP A 81 -8.47 12.59 -4.58
N ARG A 82 -7.73 12.31 -5.68
CA ARG A 82 -6.44 11.61 -5.56
C ARG A 82 -5.50 12.52 -4.78
N PRO A 83 -4.89 12.04 -3.66
CA PRO A 83 -3.87 12.82 -2.99
C PRO A 83 -2.72 13.04 -3.99
N VAL A 84 -2.66 14.26 -4.53
CA VAL A 84 -1.52 14.78 -5.28
C VAL A 84 -0.31 14.50 -4.40
N ALA A 85 0.60 13.64 -4.86
CA ALA A 85 1.72 13.08 -4.09
C ALA A 85 2.12 13.99 -2.92
N GLU A 86 1.48 13.77 -1.76
CA GLU A 86 1.61 14.72 -0.66
C GLU A 86 3.02 14.58 -0.16
N GLU A 87 3.86 15.56 -0.45
CA GLU A 87 5.16 15.59 0.20
C GLU A 87 4.92 15.84 1.68
N PHE A 88 5.38 14.91 2.51
CA PHE A 88 5.33 15.12 3.95
C PHE A 88 6.10 16.40 4.30
N ARG A 89 5.38 17.42 4.80
CA ARG A 89 5.99 18.63 5.37
C ARG A 89 7.05 18.30 6.42
N ASN A 90 6.82 17.21 7.17
CA ASN A 90 7.82 16.58 8.03
C ASN A 90 7.84 15.08 7.73
N ARG A 91 8.92 14.63 7.06
CA ARG A 91 9.14 13.21 6.68
C ARG A 91 8.94 12.24 7.84
N GLY A 92 9.56 12.51 8.98
CA GLY A 92 9.52 11.59 10.12
C GLY A 92 8.11 11.46 10.70
N ALA A 93 7.41 12.57 10.87
CA ALA A 93 6.02 12.58 11.34
C ALA A 93 5.08 11.91 10.34
N GLY A 94 5.27 12.16 9.04
CA GLY A 94 4.47 11.56 7.98
C GLY A 94 4.62 10.03 7.89
N ILE A 95 5.86 9.53 7.93
CA ILE A 95 6.12 8.08 7.97
C ILE A 95 5.50 7.45 9.22
N ALA A 96 5.63 8.09 10.38
CA ALA A 96 5.03 7.61 11.62
C ALA A 96 3.50 7.51 11.52
N GLU A 97 2.84 8.51 10.95
CA GLU A 97 1.39 8.52 10.73
C GLU A 97 0.93 7.39 9.78
N VAL A 98 1.70 7.11 8.72
CA VAL A 98 1.41 5.98 7.83
C VAL A 98 1.54 4.65 8.58
N LEU A 99 2.58 4.49 9.41
CA LEU A 99 2.75 3.28 10.22
C LEU A 99 1.65 3.12 11.28
N ASP A 100 1.14 4.21 11.86
CA ASP A 100 -0.04 4.20 12.74
C ASP A 100 -1.32 3.77 12.00
N GLY A 101 -1.51 4.28 10.78
CA GLY A 101 -2.58 3.84 9.89
C GLY A 101 -2.49 2.34 9.56
N CYS A 102 -1.28 1.85 9.28
CA CYS A 102 -1.02 0.42 9.04
C CYS A 102 -1.32 -0.43 10.28
N ARG A 103 -0.95 0.03 11.49
CA ARG A 103 -1.34 -0.64 12.76
C ARG A 103 -2.84 -0.75 12.91
N THR A 104 -3.54 0.37 12.70
CA THR A 104 -5.00 0.44 12.80
C THR A 104 -5.66 -0.50 11.80
N ALA A 105 -5.16 -0.54 10.56
CA ALA A 105 -5.66 -1.46 9.54
C ALA A 105 -5.35 -2.93 9.86
N GLY A 106 -4.16 -3.25 10.36
CA GLY A 106 -3.80 -4.61 10.79
C GLY A 106 -4.76 -5.14 11.84
N GLN A 107 -4.97 -4.38 12.91
CA GLN A 107 -5.93 -4.71 13.98
C GLN A 107 -7.36 -4.84 13.46
N LEU A 108 -7.82 -3.86 12.65
CA LEU A 108 -9.14 -3.88 12.04
C LEU A 108 -9.35 -5.15 11.20
N LEU A 109 -8.37 -5.55 10.39
CA LEU A 109 -8.48 -6.73 9.55
C LEU A 109 -8.42 -8.02 10.36
N ALA A 110 -7.57 -8.08 11.38
CA ALA A 110 -7.51 -9.22 12.29
C ALA A 110 -8.84 -9.45 13.04
N GLU A 111 -9.53 -8.36 13.41
CA GLU A 111 -10.83 -8.42 14.09
C GLU A 111 -12.01 -8.73 13.15
N ARG A 112 -11.99 -8.21 11.92
CA ARG A 112 -13.17 -8.15 11.04
C ARG A 112 -13.17 -9.18 9.94
N VAL A 113 -12.00 -9.63 9.47
CA VAL A 113 -11.90 -10.56 8.34
C VAL A 113 -11.14 -11.82 8.72
N GLY A 114 -11.22 -12.85 7.87
CA GLY A 114 -10.44 -14.07 8.07
C GLY A 114 -8.95 -13.80 7.93
N ARG A 115 -8.12 -14.58 8.64
CA ARG A 115 -6.64 -14.51 8.60
C ARG A 115 -6.09 -14.45 7.18
N MET A 116 -6.67 -15.20 6.24
CA MET A 116 -6.25 -15.22 4.84
C MET A 116 -6.35 -13.85 4.15
N ASP A 117 -7.44 -13.11 4.38
CA ASP A 117 -7.62 -11.78 3.78
C ASP A 117 -6.75 -10.72 4.45
N ALA A 118 -6.60 -10.80 5.78
CA ALA A 118 -5.70 -9.94 6.54
C ALA A 118 -4.23 -10.14 6.10
N ASP A 119 -3.79 -11.39 5.99
CA ASP A 119 -2.45 -11.74 5.51
C ASP A 119 -2.24 -11.29 4.06
N ALA A 120 -3.23 -11.48 3.18
CA ALA A 120 -3.14 -11.04 1.78
C ALA A 120 -2.99 -9.52 1.66
N TYR A 121 -3.75 -8.74 2.45
CA TYR A 121 -3.62 -7.29 2.47
C TYR A 121 -2.25 -6.84 3.01
N ARG A 122 -1.78 -7.46 4.10
CA ARG A 122 -0.44 -7.21 4.65
C ARG A 122 0.65 -7.49 3.62
N PHE A 123 0.66 -8.68 3.02
CA PHE A 123 1.65 -9.05 2.01
C PHE A 123 1.63 -8.09 0.82
N TRP A 124 0.44 -7.65 0.41
CA TRP A 124 0.30 -6.71 -0.69
C TRP A 124 0.89 -5.33 -0.36
N LEU A 125 0.63 -4.77 0.83
CA LEU A 125 1.24 -3.50 1.26
C LEU A 125 2.76 -3.57 1.38
N VAL A 126 3.29 -4.66 1.93
CA VAL A 126 4.75 -4.89 2.02
C VAL A 126 5.36 -5.04 0.63
N ALA A 127 4.69 -5.72 -0.30
CA ALA A 127 5.14 -5.85 -1.68
C ALA A 127 5.16 -4.51 -2.42
N ILE A 128 4.17 -3.63 -2.16
CA ILE A 128 4.15 -2.26 -2.68
C ILE A 128 5.39 -1.49 -2.22
N ALA A 129 5.62 -1.41 -0.90
CA ALA A 129 6.76 -0.71 -0.34
C ALA A 129 8.10 -1.27 -0.87
N THR A 130 8.22 -2.60 -0.93
CA THR A 130 9.42 -3.29 -1.42
C THR A 130 9.70 -2.94 -2.88
N ARG A 131 8.69 -2.93 -3.76
CA ARG A 131 8.86 -2.59 -5.18
C ARG A 131 9.28 -1.13 -5.36
N VAL A 132 8.72 -0.22 -4.58
CA VAL A 132 9.09 1.20 -4.57
C VAL A 132 10.56 1.38 -4.17
N CYS A 133 10.98 0.81 -3.03
CA CYS A 133 12.38 0.88 -2.58
C CYS A 133 13.36 0.27 -3.61
N HIS A 134 12.95 -0.77 -4.34
CA HIS A 134 13.79 -1.37 -5.38
C HIS A 134 13.90 -0.56 -6.67
N ALA A 135 12.88 0.23 -7.01
CA ALA A 135 12.84 1.07 -8.21
C ALA A 135 13.79 2.29 -8.10
N ALA A 136 14.03 2.76 -6.88
CA ALA A 136 15.04 3.77 -6.56
C ALA A 136 16.43 3.45 -7.16
N ARG A 137 16.75 2.15 -7.28
CA ARG A 137 18.05 1.64 -7.78
C ARG A 137 18.26 1.86 -9.27
N THR A 138 17.18 1.91 -10.06
CA THR A 138 17.27 1.92 -11.53
C THR A 138 17.37 3.33 -12.12
N GLY A 139 17.21 4.38 -11.31
CA GLY A 139 17.29 5.79 -11.74
C GLY A 139 18.69 6.39 -11.73
N SER A 140 19.69 5.74 -11.13
CA SER A 140 21.09 6.20 -11.11
C SER A 140 21.82 5.77 -12.39
N THR A 141 21.72 6.58 -13.44
CA THR A 141 22.23 6.33 -14.80
C THR A 141 23.72 6.62 -15.02
N LEU A 142 24.57 6.56 -14.00
CA LEU A 142 26.03 6.52 -14.19
C LEU A 142 26.62 5.37 -13.39
N GLY A 143 26.96 4.31 -14.11
CA GLY A 143 27.18 2.98 -13.56
C GLY A 143 28.30 2.92 -12.53
N PHE A 144 27.92 2.61 -11.30
CA PHE A 144 28.58 1.70 -10.38
C PHE A 144 27.47 1.11 -9.51
N GLY A 145 27.47 -0.21 -9.33
CA GLY A 145 26.36 -0.98 -8.77
C GLY A 145 25.64 -0.27 -7.61
N GLY A 146 24.35 0.00 -7.81
CA GLY A 146 23.50 0.66 -6.82
C GLY A 146 23.58 -0.09 -5.49
N GLU A 147 23.78 0.66 -4.42
CA GLU A 147 23.83 0.14 -3.06
C GLU A 147 22.55 -0.67 -2.77
N PRO A 148 22.64 -1.81 -2.05
CA PRO A 148 21.45 -2.54 -1.61
C PRO A 148 20.49 -1.59 -0.86
N ILE A 149 19.19 -1.97 -0.79
CA ILE A 149 18.14 -1.28 0.00
C ILE A 149 18.78 -0.59 1.19
N SER A 150 18.65 0.74 1.26
CA SER A 150 19.37 1.55 2.23
C SER A 150 18.99 1.14 3.66
N PRO A 151 19.84 1.37 4.67
CA PRO A 151 19.49 1.06 6.06
C PRO A 151 18.15 1.71 6.48
N ALA A 152 17.86 2.90 5.97
CA ALA A 152 16.60 3.61 6.24
C ALA A 152 15.39 2.93 5.58
N GLU A 153 15.49 2.55 4.31
CA GLU A 153 14.44 1.79 3.61
C GLU A 153 14.21 0.42 4.25
N ARG A 154 15.28 -0.28 4.64
CA ARG A 154 15.18 -1.59 5.30
C ARG A 154 14.47 -1.46 6.64
N ARG A 155 14.83 -0.44 7.43
CA ARG A 155 14.15 -0.14 8.68
C ARG A 155 12.67 0.17 8.45
N PHE A 156 12.34 0.98 7.45
CA PHE A 156 10.95 1.26 7.10
C PHE A 156 10.16 -0.01 6.75
N LEU A 157 10.73 -0.93 5.96
CA LEU A 157 10.08 -2.20 5.64
C LEU A 157 9.85 -3.07 6.89
N THR A 158 10.83 -3.16 7.79
CA THR A 158 10.68 -3.87 9.07
C THR A 158 9.59 -3.23 9.94
N ASP A 159 9.58 -1.91 10.05
CA ASP A 159 8.58 -1.18 10.83
C ASP A 159 7.17 -1.34 10.23
N LEU A 160 7.04 -1.39 8.90
CA LEU A 160 5.79 -1.64 8.18
C LEU A 160 5.26 -3.05 8.42
N GLU A 161 6.12 -4.07 8.31
CA GLU A 161 5.76 -5.47 8.60
C GLU A 161 5.29 -5.63 10.04
N ALA A 162 6.00 -5.02 11.00
CA ALA A 162 5.63 -5.04 12.41
C ALA A 162 4.29 -4.33 12.65
N ALA A 163 4.09 -3.16 12.01
CA ALA A 163 2.83 -2.41 12.11
C ALA A 163 1.62 -3.23 11.63
N LEU A 164 1.76 -3.98 10.53
CA LEU A 164 0.67 -4.76 9.94
C LEU A 164 0.43 -6.12 10.62
N SER A 165 1.26 -6.51 11.60
CA SER A 165 1.16 -7.82 12.27
C SER A 165 0.29 -7.81 13.52
N GLY A 166 -0.46 -6.72 13.75
CA GLY A 166 -1.37 -6.54 14.89
C GLY A 166 -2.63 -7.40 14.86
#